data_AF-A0A2D8CBB1-F1
#
_entry.id   AF-A0A2D8CBB1-F1
#
_cell.length_a   1.000
_cell.length_b   1.000
_cell.length_c   1.000
_cell.angle_alpha   90.00
_cell.angle_beta   90.00
_cell.angle_gamma   90.00
#
_symmetry.space_group_name_H-M   'P 1'
#
loop_
_entity.id
_entity.type
_entity.pdbx_description
1 polymer ?
#
loop_
_entity_poly.entity_id
_entity_poly.type
_entity_poly.pdbx_seq_one_letter_code
_entity_poly.pdbx_strand_id
1 'polypeptide(L)'
;MVEKIVFTYKFNNLPNIDYLKDDCKIWLMTILDKYDPEKKSKAFSYFSVITKNWFIHKVKQNSKKLKRDLKYEDLTNETEIKELVVENTYESDREEKEFWMHLFQEIDSWEKLKLKDNEKKVLDAIKILFDSIDQIEIFNKKAIYLYMREITGLNTKQIVNNLNRIRKRYRSFVVEWQKGNI
;
A
#
# COMPACT_ATOMS: atom_id res chain seq x y z
N MET A 1 -1.98 27.03 -23.72
CA MET A 1 -2.83 26.34 -22.72
C MET A 1 -2.01 25.43 -21.82
N VAL A 2 -1.32 24.43 -22.40
CA VAL A 2 -0.43 23.49 -21.68
C VAL A 2 0.58 24.23 -20.81
N GLU A 3 1.25 25.25 -21.34
CA GLU A 3 2.20 26.08 -20.58
C GLU A 3 1.59 26.72 -19.33
N LYS A 4 0.41 27.34 -19.46
CA LYS A 4 -0.29 27.93 -18.32
C LYS A 4 -0.56 26.88 -17.23
N ILE A 5 -0.97 25.67 -17.60
CA ILE A 5 -1.22 24.57 -16.66
C ILE A 5 0.08 24.12 -15.97
N VAL A 6 1.19 24.00 -16.72
CA VAL A 6 2.50 23.64 -16.16
C VAL A 6 2.95 24.65 -15.09
N PHE A 7 2.80 25.95 -15.36
CA PHE A 7 3.16 26.99 -14.41
C PHE A 7 2.19 27.08 -13.22
N THR A 8 0.88 27.05 -13.46
CA THR A 8 -0.13 27.15 -12.38
C THR A 8 -0.01 26.00 -11.37
N TYR A 9 0.28 24.78 -11.84
CA TYR A 9 0.39 23.60 -10.97
C TYR A 9 1.82 23.23 -10.58
N LYS A 10 2.81 24.09 -10.87
CA LYS A 10 4.23 23.90 -10.51
C LYS A 10 4.82 22.56 -10.98
N PHE A 11 4.52 22.16 -12.23
CA PHE A 11 5.13 20.98 -12.86
C PHE A 11 6.54 21.25 -13.43
N ASN A 12 7.07 22.46 -13.23
CA ASN A 12 8.40 22.91 -13.65
C ASN A 12 9.57 22.12 -13.01
N ASN A 13 9.34 21.42 -11.90
CA ASN A 13 10.37 20.63 -11.22
C ASN A 13 10.60 19.24 -11.84
N LEU A 14 9.89 18.89 -12.91
CA LEU A 14 10.12 17.63 -13.63
C LEU A 14 11.34 17.73 -14.55
N PRO A 15 12.19 16.69 -14.61
CA PRO A 15 13.26 16.64 -15.60
C PRO A 15 12.66 16.66 -17.01
N ASN A 16 13.31 17.38 -17.94
CA ASN A 16 12.91 17.50 -19.34
C ASN A 16 11.50 18.09 -19.55
N ILE A 17 11.11 19.08 -18.75
CA ILE A 17 9.78 19.69 -18.81
C ILE A 17 9.42 20.27 -20.18
N ASP A 18 10.39 20.78 -20.94
CA ASP A 18 10.13 21.37 -22.26
C ASP A 18 9.72 20.31 -23.28
N TYR A 19 10.41 19.16 -23.31
CA TYR A 19 9.99 18.00 -24.11
C TYR A 19 8.61 17.48 -23.67
N LEU A 20 8.34 17.43 -22.37
CA LEU A 20 7.04 16.98 -21.87
C LEU A 20 5.89 17.91 -22.27
N LYS A 21 6.13 19.21 -22.43
CA LYS A 21 5.12 20.15 -22.95
C LYS A 21 4.79 19.83 -24.39
N ASP A 22 5.79 19.57 -25.22
CA ASP A 22 5.60 19.30 -26.64
C ASP A 22 4.97 17.92 -26.88
N ASP A 23 5.40 16.89 -26.15
CA ASP A 23 4.74 15.59 -26.11
C ASP A 23 3.26 15.70 -25.72
N CYS A 24 2.96 16.55 -24.72
CA CYS A 24 1.58 16.75 -24.30
C CYS A 24 0.75 17.43 -25.40
N LYS A 25 1.30 18.39 -26.15
CA LYS A 25 0.62 19.00 -27.31
C LYS A 25 0.33 17.96 -28.39
N ILE A 26 1.32 17.14 -28.75
CA ILE A 26 1.15 16.06 -29.75
C ILE A 26 0.08 15.08 -29.27
N TRP A 27 0.15 14.65 -28.01
CA TRP A 27 -0.83 13.73 -27.44
C TRP A 27 -2.24 14.32 -27.42
N LEU A 28 -2.40 15.60 -27.10
CA LEU A 28 -3.69 16.28 -27.15
C LEU A 28 -4.30 16.24 -28.57
N MET A 29 -3.48 16.39 -29.62
CA MET A 29 -3.94 16.25 -31.01
C MET A 29 -4.51 14.85 -31.28
N THR A 30 -3.93 13.79 -30.70
CA THR A 30 -4.38 12.40 -30.90
C THR A 30 -5.70 12.05 -30.21
N ILE A 31 -6.19 12.90 -29.30
CA ILE A 31 -7.43 12.66 -28.55
C ILE A 31 -8.49 13.72 -28.81
N LEU A 32 -8.29 14.58 -29.83
CA LEU A 32 -9.25 15.62 -30.20
C LEU A 32 -10.60 15.02 -30.62
N ASP A 33 -10.57 13.88 -31.32
CA ASP A 33 -11.71 13.11 -31.78
C ASP A 33 -12.58 12.54 -30.63
N LYS A 34 -11.99 12.39 -29.44
CA LYS A 34 -12.71 11.90 -28.24
C LYS A 34 -13.54 12.98 -27.56
N TYR A 35 -13.42 14.24 -27.96
CA TYR A 35 -14.22 15.33 -27.42
C TYR A 35 -15.59 15.36 -28.07
N ASP A 36 -16.62 15.30 -27.23
CA ASP A 36 -18.02 15.33 -27.63
C ASP A 36 -18.62 16.71 -27.30
N PRO A 37 -19.00 17.52 -28.30
CA PRO A 37 -19.59 18.84 -28.10
C PRO A 37 -21.00 18.81 -27.50
N GLU A 38 -21.73 17.69 -27.61
CA GLU A 38 -23.10 17.58 -27.08
C GLU A 38 -23.11 17.46 -25.55
N LYS A 39 -22.02 16.94 -24.98
CA LYS A 39 -21.78 17.01 -23.54
C LYS A 39 -21.48 18.48 -23.20
N LYS A 40 -22.37 19.12 -22.42
CA LYS A 40 -22.36 20.54 -21.97
C LYS A 40 -21.05 21.09 -21.35
N SER A 41 -19.95 20.35 -21.39
CA SER A 41 -18.60 20.76 -21.04
C SER A 41 -17.91 21.53 -22.16
N LYS A 42 -17.45 22.76 -21.86
CA LYS A 42 -16.61 23.56 -22.76
C LYS A 42 -15.30 22.82 -23.08
N ALA A 43 -14.87 22.84 -24.35
CA ALA A 43 -13.65 22.19 -24.81
C ALA A 43 -12.41 22.58 -23.99
N PHE A 44 -12.23 23.87 -23.72
CA PHE A 44 -11.11 24.35 -22.90
C PHE A 44 -11.11 23.75 -21.50
N SER A 45 -12.27 23.60 -20.86
CA SER A 45 -12.38 22.99 -19.54
C SER A 45 -12.05 21.50 -19.58
N TYR A 46 -12.56 20.78 -20.58
CA TYR A 46 -12.30 19.36 -20.78
C TYR A 46 -10.80 19.07 -20.98
N PHE A 47 -10.17 19.74 -21.95
CA PHE A 47 -8.75 19.55 -22.23
C PHE A 47 -7.85 20.05 -21.08
N SER A 48 -8.28 21.03 -20.28
CA SER A 48 -7.53 21.47 -19.11
C SER A 48 -7.42 20.37 -18.06
N VAL A 49 -8.54 19.69 -17.78
CA VAL A 49 -8.60 18.61 -16.79
C VAL A 49 -7.74 17.44 -17.24
N ILE A 50 -7.83 17.05 -18.50
CA ILE A 50 -7.10 15.91 -19.04
C ILE A 50 -5.59 16.21 -19.12
N THR A 51 -5.21 17.41 -19.55
CA THR A 51 -3.80 17.86 -19.56
C THR A 51 -3.20 17.77 -18.16
N LYS A 52 -3.91 18.26 -17.13
CA LYS A 52 -3.47 18.15 -15.73
C LYS A 52 -3.29 16.69 -15.32
N ASN A 53 -4.25 15.82 -15.63
CA ASN A 53 -4.18 14.40 -15.29
C ASN A 53 -2.99 13.71 -15.97
N TRP A 54 -2.71 14.05 -17.24
CA TRP A 54 -1.56 13.53 -17.98
C TRP A 54 -0.23 13.85 -17.28
N PHE A 55 -0.01 15.11 -16.86
CA PHE A 55 1.19 15.49 -16.11
C PHE A 55 1.28 14.78 -14.75
N ILE A 56 0.17 14.62 -14.03
CA ILE A 56 0.13 13.84 -12.78
C ILE A 56 0.60 12.39 -13.01
N HIS A 57 0.21 11.77 -14.13
CA HIS A 57 0.67 10.43 -14.48
C HIS A 57 2.18 10.39 -14.76
N LYS A 58 2.72 11.37 -15.49
CA LYS A 58 4.17 11.48 -15.75
C LYS A 58 4.98 11.66 -14.46
N VAL A 59 4.53 12.52 -13.55
CA VAL A 59 5.16 12.69 -12.21
C VAL A 59 5.21 11.35 -11.47
N LYS A 60 4.09 10.62 -11.43
CA LYS A 60 4.00 9.32 -10.75
C LYS A 60 4.90 8.27 -11.39
N GLN A 61 5.02 8.24 -12.72
CA GLN A 61 5.94 7.34 -13.42
C GLN A 61 7.39 7.67 -13.08
N ASN A 62 7.77 8.96 -13.11
CA ASN A 62 9.12 9.39 -12.78
C ASN A 62 9.51 9.04 -11.34
N SER A 63 8.61 9.29 -10.37
CA SER A 63 8.84 8.91 -8.96
C SER A 63 9.00 7.40 -8.78
N LYS A 64 8.23 6.58 -9.52
CA LYS A 64 8.39 5.12 -9.49
C LYS A 64 9.72 4.67 -10.11
N LYS A 65 10.16 5.30 -11.20
CA LYS A 65 11.44 5.01 -11.84
C LYS A 65 12.60 5.33 -10.89
N LEU A 66 12.62 6.54 -10.33
CA LEU A 66 13.65 6.96 -9.37
C LEU A 66 13.77 6.00 -8.18
N LYS A 67 12.64 5.54 -7.62
CA LYS A 67 12.65 4.54 -6.54
C LYS A 67 13.20 3.18 -6.94
N ARG A 68 13.06 2.79 -8.21
CA ARG A 68 13.63 1.54 -8.72
C ARG A 68 15.13 1.70 -8.94
N ASP A 69 15.55 2.79 -9.57
CA ASP A 69 16.96 3.06 -9.87
C ASP A 69 17.79 3.09 -8.57
N LEU A 70 17.31 3.80 -7.53
CA LEU A 70 17.94 3.78 -6.20
C LEU A 70 18.02 2.37 -5.59
N LYS A 71 16.98 1.54 -5.76
CA LYS A 71 16.96 0.18 -5.22
C LYS A 71 18.00 -0.73 -5.88
N TYR A 72 18.33 -0.51 -7.15
CA TYR A 72 19.34 -1.30 -7.85
C TYR A 72 20.76 -0.99 -7.37
N GLU A 73 21.07 0.26 -7.07
CA GLU A 73 22.38 0.66 -6.53
C GLU A 73 22.60 0.14 -5.10
N ASP A 74 21.55 0.09 -4.27
CA ASP A 74 21.63 -0.49 -2.92
C ASP A 74 21.84 -2.02 -2.95
N LEU A 75 21.18 -2.73 -3.88
CA LEU A 75 21.29 -4.19 -4.02
C LEU A 75 22.72 -4.64 -4.35
N THR A 76 23.44 -3.90 -5.19
CA THR A 76 24.84 -4.24 -5.54
C THR A 76 25.77 -4.16 -4.34
N ASN A 77 25.60 -3.16 -3.48
CA ASN A 77 26.44 -3.00 -2.29
C ASN A 77 26.07 -4.00 -1.18
N GLU A 78 24.77 -4.28 -0.97
CA GLU A 78 24.34 -5.24 0.05
C GLU A 78 24.75 -6.68 -0.27
N THR A 79 24.78 -7.07 -1.55
CA THR A 79 25.09 -8.44 -1.96
C THR A 79 26.56 -8.77 -1.70
N GLU A 80 27.48 -7.86 -2.02
CA GLU A 80 28.91 -8.03 -1.76
C GLU A 80 29.25 -8.08 -0.25
N ILE A 81 28.50 -7.34 0.58
CA ILE A 81 28.69 -7.32 2.04
C ILE A 81 28.18 -8.62 2.69
N LYS A 82 27.04 -9.16 2.23
CA LYS A 82 26.41 -10.38 2.78
C LYS A 82 27.24 -11.65 2.54
N GLU A 83 28.01 -11.72 1.45
CA GLU A 83 28.85 -12.89 1.15
C GLU A 83 30.10 -12.99 2.06
N LEU A 84 30.47 -11.92 2.76
CA LEU A 84 31.70 -11.83 3.57
C LEU A 84 31.48 -11.85 5.08
N VAL A 85 30.23 -11.76 5.56
CA VAL A 85 29.88 -11.68 6.98
C VAL A 85 28.95 -12.82 7.37
N VAL A 86 29.41 -13.72 8.25
CA VAL A 86 28.54 -14.67 8.94
C VAL A 86 27.99 -13.97 10.18
N GLU A 87 26.82 -13.37 10.05
CA GLU A 87 26.10 -12.81 11.20
C GLU A 87 25.54 -13.96 12.05
N ASN A 88 25.79 -13.93 13.36
CA ASN A 88 25.14 -14.85 14.29
C ASN A 88 23.68 -14.40 14.47
N THR A 89 22.76 -15.05 13.77
CA THR A 89 21.32 -14.71 13.78
C THR A 89 20.59 -15.22 15.02
N TYR A 90 21.24 -15.96 15.93
CA TYR A 90 20.58 -16.64 17.05
C TYR A 90 19.70 -15.71 17.89
N GLU A 91 20.18 -14.54 18.28
CA GLU A 91 19.40 -13.60 19.09
C GLU A 91 18.18 -13.07 18.32
N SER A 92 18.35 -12.73 17.03
CA SER A 92 17.26 -12.25 16.17
C SER A 92 16.21 -13.34 15.93
N ASP A 93 16.65 -14.57 15.64
CA ASP A 93 15.77 -15.72 15.40
C ASP A 93 15.04 -16.13 16.68
N ARG A 94 15.68 -15.99 17.85
CA ARG A 94 15.05 -16.24 19.14
C ARG A 94 14.00 -15.18 19.45
N GLU A 95 14.35 -13.90 19.31
CA GLU A 95 13.43 -12.78 19.56
C GLU A 95 12.19 -12.88 18.66
N GLU A 96 12.36 -13.20 17.38
CA GLU A 96 11.24 -13.38 16.45
C GLU A 96 10.33 -14.54 16.89
N LYS A 97 10.90 -15.70 17.25
CA LYS A 97 10.13 -16.86 17.74
C LYS A 97 9.37 -16.54 19.02
N GLU A 98 10.03 -15.89 19.98
CA GLU A 98 9.42 -15.47 21.24
C GLU A 98 8.26 -14.50 20.97
N PHE A 99 8.47 -13.49 20.12
CA PHE A 99 7.43 -12.54 19.74
C PHE A 99 6.19 -13.24 19.18
N TRP A 100 6.36 -14.15 18.21
CA TRP A 100 5.23 -14.87 17.61
C TRP A 100 4.54 -15.78 18.62
N MET A 101 5.29 -16.50 19.46
CA MET A 101 4.74 -17.33 20.52
C MET A 101 3.85 -16.52 21.47
N HIS A 102 4.36 -15.39 21.97
CA HIS A 102 3.60 -14.52 22.87
C HIS A 102 2.40 -13.87 22.18
N LEU A 103 2.54 -13.48 20.91
CA LEU A 103 1.44 -12.92 20.14
C LEU A 103 0.30 -13.94 19.95
N PHE A 104 0.60 -15.19 19.61
CA PHE A 104 -0.42 -16.22 19.45
C PHE A 104 -1.13 -16.54 20.77
N GLN A 105 -0.39 -16.63 21.88
CA GLN A 105 -0.98 -16.79 23.21
C GLN A 105 -1.93 -15.63 23.55
N GLU A 106 -1.56 -14.40 23.21
CA GLU A 106 -2.38 -13.22 23.43
C GLU A 106 -3.63 -13.20 22.53
N ILE A 107 -3.50 -13.59 21.25
CA ILE A 107 -4.64 -13.75 20.34
C ILE A 107 -5.60 -14.84 20.86
N ASP A 108 -5.10 -15.94 21.39
CA ASP A 108 -5.91 -17.00 22.01
C ASP A 108 -6.62 -16.51 23.29
N SER A 109 -5.96 -15.65 24.07
CA SER A 109 -6.55 -15.04 25.25
C SER A 109 -7.77 -14.16 24.89
N TRP A 110 -7.76 -13.54 23.71
CA TRP A 110 -8.84 -12.66 23.26
C TRP A 110 -10.16 -13.38 23.00
N GLU A 111 -10.16 -14.68 22.70
CA GLU A 111 -11.38 -15.48 22.55
C GLU A 111 -12.13 -15.67 23.86
N LYS A 112 -11.42 -15.65 24.99
CA LYS A 112 -12.00 -15.79 26.34
C LYS A 112 -12.78 -14.54 26.77
N LEU A 113 -12.64 -13.45 26.04
CA LEU A 113 -13.39 -12.22 26.29
C LEU A 113 -14.84 -12.36 25.79
N LYS A 114 -15.78 -11.63 26.41
CA LYS A 114 -17.16 -11.52 25.92
C LYS A 114 -17.19 -10.71 24.61
N LEU A 115 -16.83 -11.35 23.51
CA LEU A 115 -16.86 -10.78 22.17
C LEU A 115 -18.27 -10.82 21.60
N LYS A 116 -18.60 -9.83 20.77
CA LYS A 116 -19.82 -9.90 19.93
C LYS A 116 -19.58 -10.88 18.79
N ASP A 117 -20.65 -11.48 18.26
CA ASP A 117 -20.55 -12.51 17.19
C ASP A 117 -19.70 -12.06 16.00
N ASN A 118 -19.86 -10.82 15.53
CA ASN A 118 -19.07 -10.30 14.41
C ASN A 118 -17.59 -10.08 14.76
N GLU A 119 -17.29 -9.76 16.01
CA GLU A 119 -15.91 -9.60 16.49
C GLU A 119 -15.23 -10.96 16.59
N LYS A 120 -15.95 -11.98 17.08
CA LYS A 120 -15.50 -13.37 17.10
C LYS A 120 -15.21 -13.89 15.70
N LYS A 121 -16.16 -13.75 14.75
CA LYS A 121 -15.95 -14.15 13.34
C LYS A 121 -14.69 -13.53 12.73
N VAL A 122 -14.45 -12.24 12.99
CA VAL A 122 -13.25 -11.57 12.45
C VAL A 122 -11.98 -12.06 13.13
N LEU A 123 -12.01 -12.36 14.43
CA LEU A 123 -10.87 -12.95 15.14
C LEU A 123 -10.56 -14.36 14.60
N ASP A 124 -11.58 -15.20 14.44
CA ASP A 124 -11.43 -16.56 13.90
C ASP A 124 -10.85 -16.51 12.47
N ALA A 125 -11.32 -15.57 11.64
CA ALA A 125 -10.76 -15.38 10.30
C ALA A 125 -9.30 -14.93 10.29
N ILE A 126 -8.88 -14.14 11.29
CA ILE A 126 -7.46 -13.77 11.43
C ILE A 126 -6.63 -15.00 11.77
N LYS A 127 -7.10 -15.88 12.67
CA LYS A 127 -6.40 -17.13 13.00
C LYS A 127 -6.25 -18.03 11.79
N ILE A 128 -7.34 -18.25 11.05
CA ILE A 128 -7.31 -19.05 9.81
C ILE A 128 -6.29 -18.48 8.81
N LEU A 129 -6.19 -17.15 8.68
CA LEU A 129 -5.21 -16.52 7.80
C LEU A 129 -3.76 -16.68 8.27
N PHE A 130 -3.52 -16.74 9.58
CA PHE A 130 -2.20 -17.04 10.12
C PHE A 130 -1.83 -18.52 9.90
N ASP A 131 -2.76 -19.45 10.14
CA ASP A 131 -2.53 -20.89 9.96
C ASP A 131 -2.32 -21.27 8.49
N SER A 132 -2.92 -20.52 7.57
CA SER A 132 -2.82 -20.73 6.12
C SER A 132 -1.83 -19.77 5.45
N ILE A 133 -0.92 -19.13 6.19
CA ILE A 133 -0.05 -18.09 5.65
C ILE A 133 0.78 -18.57 4.45
N ASP A 134 1.24 -19.82 4.47
CA ASP A 134 2.02 -20.43 3.38
C ASP A 134 1.19 -20.69 2.10
N GLN A 135 -0.14 -20.72 2.22
CA GLN A 135 -1.07 -20.93 1.11
C GLN A 135 -1.53 -19.60 0.48
N ILE A 136 -1.17 -18.46 1.07
CA ILE A 136 -1.56 -17.15 0.56
C ILE A 136 -0.66 -16.77 -0.61
N GLU A 137 -1.16 -16.94 -1.84
CA GLU A 137 -0.40 -16.57 -3.05
C GLU A 137 -0.19 -15.06 -3.21
N ILE A 138 -1.18 -14.24 -2.78
CA ILE A 138 -1.19 -12.79 -3.02
C ILE A 138 -1.26 -12.03 -1.69
N PHE A 139 -0.10 -11.58 -1.21
CA PHE A 139 0.04 -10.70 -0.05
C PHE A 139 -0.23 -9.22 -0.39
N ASN A 140 -1.44 -8.93 -0.87
CA ASN A 140 -1.92 -7.57 -1.09
C ASN A 140 -2.98 -7.22 -0.06
N LYS A 141 -2.90 -6.03 0.54
CA LYS A 141 -3.93 -5.50 1.46
C LYS A 141 -5.36 -5.72 0.95
N LYS A 142 -5.63 -5.48 -0.34
CA LYS A 142 -6.96 -5.70 -0.92
C LYS A 142 -7.35 -7.19 -0.97
N ALA A 143 -6.39 -8.07 -1.30
CA ALA A 143 -6.61 -9.52 -1.33
C ALA A 143 -6.88 -10.08 0.06
N ILE A 144 -6.12 -9.66 1.07
CA ILE A 144 -6.34 -10.04 2.48
C ILE A 144 -7.75 -9.62 2.95
N TYR A 145 -8.24 -8.43 2.54
CA TYR A 145 -9.62 -8.04 2.82
C TYR A 145 -10.66 -8.89 2.10
N LEU A 146 -10.36 -9.42 0.91
CA LEU A 146 -11.25 -10.35 0.20
C LEU A 146 -11.28 -11.70 0.89
N TYR A 147 -10.13 -12.26 1.29
CA TYR A 147 -10.07 -13.52 2.05
C TYR A 147 -10.82 -13.41 3.38
N MET A 148 -10.60 -12.33 4.16
CA MET A 148 -11.39 -12.12 5.38
C MET A 148 -12.88 -12.00 5.11
N ARG A 149 -13.29 -11.43 3.97
CA ARG A 149 -14.71 -11.36 3.59
C ARG A 149 -15.27 -12.73 3.26
N GLU A 150 -14.53 -13.55 2.52
CA GLU A 150 -14.94 -14.91 2.17
C GLU A 150 -15.08 -15.80 3.42
N ILE A 151 -14.13 -15.70 4.36
CA ILE A 151 -14.16 -16.48 5.60
C ILE A 151 -15.31 -16.02 6.52
N THR A 152 -15.52 -14.70 6.68
CA THR A 152 -16.48 -14.18 7.67
C THR A 152 -17.90 -13.97 7.15
N GLY A 153 -18.07 -13.83 5.83
CA GLY A 153 -19.34 -13.41 5.20
C GLY A 153 -19.75 -11.96 5.51
N LEU A 154 -18.87 -11.15 6.11
CA LEU A 154 -19.16 -9.78 6.54
C LEU A 154 -18.85 -8.75 5.44
N ASN A 155 -19.57 -7.62 5.44
CA ASN A 155 -19.24 -6.53 4.53
C ASN A 155 -17.97 -5.77 4.98
N THR A 156 -17.37 -4.97 4.08
CA THR A 156 -16.12 -4.25 4.39
C THR A 156 -16.24 -3.35 5.61
N LYS A 157 -17.38 -2.69 5.81
CA LYS A 157 -17.55 -1.77 6.94
C LYS A 157 -17.55 -2.51 8.27
N GLN A 158 -18.21 -3.66 8.33
CA GLN A 158 -18.23 -4.54 9.50
C GLN A 158 -16.84 -5.10 9.81
N ILE A 159 -16.13 -5.59 8.79
CA ILE A 159 -14.75 -6.09 8.92
C ILE A 159 -13.82 -4.99 9.44
N VAL A 160 -13.82 -3.82 8.81
CA VAL A 160 -12.97 -2.68 9.21
C VAL A 160 -13.27 -2.23 10.65
N ASN A 161 -14.55 -2.17 11.04
CA ASN A 161 -14.92 -1.77 12.39
C ASN A 161 -14.38 -2.75 13.45
N ASN A 162 -14.53 -4.06 13.24
CA ASN A 162 -14.03 -5.08 14.17
C ASN A 162 -12.49 -5.15 14.16
N LEU A 163 -11.86 -5.06 12.99
CA LEU A 163 -10.39 -4.98 12.88
C LEU A 163 -9.81 -3.80 13.64
N ASN A 164 -10.47 -2.64 13.63
CA ASN A 164 -10.01 -1.49 14.41
C ASN A 164 -10.00 -1.77 15.92
N ARG A 165 -10.89 -2.64 16.42
CA ARG A 165 -10.93 -3.03 17.84
C ARG A 165 -9.79 -4.00 18.15
N ILE A 166 -9.60 -5.02 17.32
CA ILE A 166 -8.47 -5.97 17.43
C ILE A 166 -7.13 -5.24 17.32
N ARG A 167 -7.01 -4.28 16.39
CA ARG A 167 -5.82 -3.45 16.21
C ARG A 167 -5.43 -2.66 17.47
N LYS A 168 -6.40 -2.23 18.28
CA LYS A 168 -6.10 -1.56 19.55
C LYS A 168 -5.41 -2.53 20.52
N ARG A 169 -5.90 -3.77 20.61
CA ARG A 169 -5.30 -4.82 21.46
C ARG A 169 -3.89 -5.19 20.99
N TYR A 170 -3.73 -5.40 19.68
CA TYR A 170 -2.41 -5.63 19.09
C TYR A 170 -1.43 -4.51 19.41
N ARG A 171 -1.85 -3.24 19.32
CA ARG A 171 -1.00 -2.10 19.71
C ARG A 171 -0.61 -2.14 21.19
N SER A 172 -1.54 -2.49 22.07
CA SER A 172 -1.24 -2.65 23.49
C SER A 172 -0.21 -3.76 23.71
N PHE A 173 -0.38 -4.93 23.08
CA PHE A 173 0.59 -6.03 23.12
C PHE A 173 1.99 -5.58 22.67
N VAL A 174 2.10 -4.92 21.52
CA VAL A 174 3.40 -4.44 20.99
C VAL A 174 4.07 -3.45 21.94
N VAL A 175 3.30 -2.57 22.58
CA VAL A 175 3.85 -1.61 23.56
C VAL A 175 4.37 -2.34 24.80
N GLU A 176 3.71 -3.39 25.26
CA GLU A 176 4.16 -4.18 26.41
C GLU A 176 5.37 -5.07 26.08
N TRP A 177 5.41 -5.66 24.88
CA TRP A 177 6.59 -6.36 24.33
C TRP A 177 7.81 -5.44 24.28
N GLN A 178 7.67 -4.23 23.73
CA GLN A 178 8.76 -3.26 23.63
C GLN A 178 9.28 -2.76 24.99
N LYS A 179 8.47 -2.87 26.05
CA LYS A 179 8.89 -2.55 27.43
C LYS A 179 9.54 -3.74 28.14
N GLY A 180 9.49 -4.94 27.57
CA GLY A 180 9.96 -6.18 28.22
C GLY A 180 9.01 -6.69 29.32
N ASN A 181 7.73 -6.34 29.26
CA ASN A 181 6.73 -6.79 30.23
C ASN A 181 6.08 -8.14 29.85
N ILE A 182 6.36 -8.64 28.65
CA ILE A 182 5.89 -9.89 28.06
C ILE A 182 7.09 -10.60 27.48
#